data_AF-A0A5B7K609-F1
#
_entry.id   AF-A0A5B7K609-F1
#
_cell.length_a   1.000
_cell.length_b   1.000
_cell.length_c   1.000
_cell.angle_alpha   90.00
_cell.angle_beta   90.00
_cell.angle_gamma   90.00
#
_symmetry.space_group_name_H-M   'P 1'
#
loop_
_entity.id
_entity.type
_entity.pdbx_description
1 polymer ?
#
loop_
_entity_poly.entity_id
_entity_poly.type
_entity_poly.pdbx_seq_one_letter_code
_entity_poly.pdbx_strand_id
1 'polypeptide(L)'
;MFFLMMFTLGVGSAVAYNTAIITIISDRFPRLPVWHITLGTCVVGFLVGLIYTTPQGQYVLVLVDYYSGGVSILFLMTLETVAVMWVYGLRQFIRDIHFMLDRSTGFFWRLCWGIINPIFLAVVFVYGQIQHQGLAYGTYVYDSMATGIVTCVGMTVAAGGNLCYILEM
;
A
#
# COMPACT_ATOMS: atom_id res chain seq x y z
N MET A 1 20.67 -11.85 -20.36
CA MET A 1 20.78 -10.68 -19.47
C MET A 1 19.43 -10.04 -19.15
N PHE A 2 18.49 -9.91 -20.09
CA PHE A 2 17.15 -9.35 -19.84
C PHE A 2 16.37 -10.04 -18.69
N PHE A 3 16.27 -11.38 -18.69
CA PHE A 3 15.58 -12.10 -17.62
C PHE A 3 16.21 -11.92 -16.24
N LEU A 4 17.54 -11.82 -16.18
CA LEU A 4 18.25 -11.57 -14.92
C LEU A 4 17.93 -10.18 -14.38
N MET A 5 17.83 -9.17 -15.25
CA MET A 5 17.41 -7.82 -14.84
C MET A 5 15.98 -7.82 -14.27
N MET A 6 15.01 -8.44 -14.96
CA MET A 6 13.63 -8.56 -14.46
C MET A 6 13.57 -9.31 -13.14
N PHE A 7 14.37 -10.37 -12.98
CA PHE A 7 14.48 -11.12 -11.73
C PHE A 7 15.03 -10.25 -10.59
N THR A 8 16.15 -9.55 -10.79
CA THR A 8 16.74 -8.70 -9.75
C THR A 8 15.82 -7.54 -9.34
N LEU A 9 15.09 -6.93 -10.29
CA LEU A 9 14.10 -5.90 -9.99
C LEU A 9 12.98 -6.44 -9.09
N GLY A 10 12.43 -7.62 -9.42
CA GLY A 10 11.40 -8.27 -8.61
C GLY A 10 11.89 -8.63 -7.21
N VAL A 11 13.09 -9.22 -7.10
CA VAL A 11 13.68 -9.60 -5.81
C VAL A 11 13.92 -8.38 -4.92
N GLY A 12 14.42 -7.26 -5.48
CA GLY A 12 14.65 -6.03 -4.71
C GLY A 12 13.37 -5.49 -4.07
N SER A 13 12.28 -5.39 -4.84
CA SER A 13 10.98 -4.95 -4.33
C SER A 13 10.39 -5.92 -3.30
N ALA A 14 10.53 -7.23 -3.51
CA ALA A 14 10.02 -8.25 -2.58
C ALA A 14 10.76 -8.21 -1.23
N VAL A 15 12.08 -8.00 -1.24
CA VAL A 15 12.87 -7.85 -0.01
C VAL A 15 12.45 -6.60 0.75
N ALA A 16 12.29 -5.46 0.07
CA ALA A 16 11.84 -4.22 0.70
C ALA A 16 10.46 -4.38 1.37
N TYR A 17 9.51 -5.02 0.68
CA TYR A 17 8.18 -5.30 1.22
C TYR A 17 8.24 -6.23 2.44
N ASN A 18 8.98 -7.34 2.37
CA ASN A 18 9.09 -8.27 3.50
C ASN A 18 9.77 -7.61 4.71
N THR A 19 10.79 -6.77 4.49
CA THR A 19 11.42 -6.03 5.59
C THR A 19 10.45 -5.06 6.26
N ALA A 20 9.57 -4.39 5.52
CA ALA A 20 8.56 -3.50 6.10
C ALA A 20 7.59 -4.27 7.02
N ILE A 21 7.14 -5.46 6.60
CA ILE A 21 6.29 -6.33 7.43
C ILE A 21 7.01 -6.75 8.71
N ILE A 22 8.26 -7.21 8.59
CA ILE A 22 9.06 -7.66 9.74
C ILE A 22 9.24 -6.51 10.74
N THR A 23 9.54 -5.29 10.26
CA THR A 23 9.67 -4.10 11.10
C THR A 23 8.37 -3.79 11.84
N ILE A 24 7.23 -3.75 11.15
CA ILE A 24 5.92 -3.47 11.79
C ILE A 24 5.60 -4.49 12.90
N ILE A 25 5.85 -5.78 12.65
CA ILE A 25 5.60 -6.83 13.65
C ILE A 25 6.59 -6.72 14.82
N SER A 26 7.85 -6.43 14.54
CA SER A 26 8.89 -6.27 15.56
C SER A 26 8.64 -5.05 16.45
N ASP A 27 8.13 -3.95 15.88
CA ASP A 27 7.79 -2.73 16.61
C ASP A 27 6.60 -2.96 17.55
N ARG A 28 5.60 -3.74 17.12
CA ARG A 28 4.44 -4.07 17.96
C ARG A 28 4.76 -5.11 19.05
N PHE A 29 5.63 -6.08 18.77
CA PHE A 29 5.98 -7.17 19.68
C PHE A 29 7.49 -7.23 19.96
N PRO A 30 8.04 -6.32 20.77
CA PRO A 30 9.49 -6.22 21.02
C PRO A 30 10.09 -7.42 21.77
N ARG A 31 9.25 -8.34 22.28
CA ARG A 31 9.67 -9.53 23.02
C ARG A 31 9.94 -10.74 22.12
N LEU A 32 9.52 -10.70 20.86
CA LEU A 32 9.69 -11.82 19.93
C LEU A 32 11.04 -11.70 19.21
N PRO A 33 11.83 -12.79 19.14
CA PRO A 33 13.07 -12.79 18.37
C PRO A 33 12.78 -12.68 16.86
N VAL A 34 13.46 -11.74 16.19
CA VAL A 34 13.28 -11.41 14.76
C VAL A 34 13.36 -12.65 13.86
N TRP A 35 14.23 -13.62 14.18
CA TRP A 35 14.36 -14.87 13.42
C TRP A 35 13.04 -15.66 13.30
N HIS A 36 12.22 -15.68 14.35
CA HIS A 36 10.94 -16.40 14.32
C HIS A 36 9.90 -15.66 13.46
N ILE A 37 9.91 -14.32 13.50
CA ILE A 37 9.04 -13.48 12.68
C ILE A 37 9.37 -13.68 11.20
N THR A 38 10.65 -13.60 10.84
CA THR A 38 11.12 -13.79 9.46
C THR A 38 10.79 -15.19 8.93
N LEU A 39 10.97 -16.24 9.73
CA LEU A 39 10.62 -17.59 9.32
C LEU A 39 9.11 -17.71 9.08
N GLY A 40 8.30 -17.13 9.96
CA GLY A 40 6.84 -17.08 9.81
C GLY A 40 6.42 -16.37 8.51
N THR A 41 6.95 -15.18 8.23
CA THR A 41 6.59 -14.42 7.02
C THR A 41 7.05 -15.14 5.75
N CYS A 42 8.22 -15.78 5.76
CA CYS A 42 8.70 -16.58 4.63
C CYS A 42 7.82 -17.81 4.36
N VAL A 43 7.40 -18.55 5.40
CA VAL A 43 6.53 -19.72 5.23
C VAL A 43 5.15 -19.32 4.70
N VAL A 44 4.55 -18.26 5.27
CA VAL A 44 3.27 -17.74 4.78
C VAL A 44 3.39 -17.25 3.34
N GLY A 45 4.45 -16.50 3.03
CA GLY A 45 4.73 -16.03 1.67
C GLY A 45 4.89 -17.17 0.67
N PHE A 46 5.53 -18.28 1.06
CA PHE A 46 5.67 -19.46 0.21
C PHE A 46 4.32 -20.15 -0.06
N LEU A 47 3.48 -20.30 0.97
CA LEU A 47 2.15 -20.90 0.83
C LEU A 47 1.23 -20.07 -0.08
N VAL A 48 1.25 -18.75 0.08
CA VAL A 48 0.50 -17.84 -0.81
C VAL A 48 1.07 -17.86 -2.23
N GLY A 49 2.40 -17.89 -2.36
CA GLY A 49 3.09 -18.05 -3.64
C GLY A 49 2.66 -19.30 -4.40
N LEU A 50 2.42 -20.41 -3.69
CA LEU A 50 1.99 -21.67 -4.28
C LEU A 50 0.65 -21.53 -5.04
N ILE A 51 -0.28 -20.72 -4.52
CA ILE A 51 -1.57 -20.45 -5.18
C ILE A 51 -1.34 -19.81 -6.55
N TYR A 52 -0.40 -18.88 -6.66
CA TYR A 52 -0.09 -18.18 -7.93
C TYR A 52 0.64 -19.06 -8.96
N THR A 53 1.26 -20.17 -8.54
CA THR A 53 1.94 -21.10 -9.46
C THR A 53 1.02 -22.12 -10.13
N THR A 54 -0.26 -22.18 -9.74
CA THR A 54 -1.25 -23.07 -10.38
C THR A 54 -1.55 -22.65 -11.82
N PRO A 55 -2.07 -23.55 -12.70
CA PRO A 55 -2.35 -23.25 -14.11
C PRO A 55 -3.35 -22.10 -14.33
N GLN A 56 -4.12 -21.74 -13.30
CA GLN A 56 -5.06 -20.61 -13.32
C GLN A 56 -4.55 -19.40 -12.50
N GLY A 57 -3.31 -19.43 -12.00
CA GLY A 57 -2.74 -18.42 -11.11
C GLY A 57 -2.68 -17.02 -11.73
N GLN A 58 -2.54 -16.90 -13.04
CA GLN A 58 -2.56 -15.62 -13.76
C GLN A 58 -3.89 -14.86 -13.59
N TYR A 59 -5.01 -15.58 -13.51
CA TYR A 59 -6.32 -14.95 -13.26
C TYR A 59 -6.34 -14.34 -11.85
N VAL A 60 -5.94 -15.13 -10.85
CA VAL A 60 -5.86 -14.66 -9.46
C VAL A 60 -4.91 -13.47 -9.31
N LEU A 61 -3.78 -13.48 -10.03
CA LEU A 61 -2.80 -12.39 -10.01
C LEU A 61 -3.41 -11.09 -10.55
N VAL A 62 -4.08 -11.12 -11.70
CA VAL A 62 -4.74 -9.94 -12.28
C VAL A 62 -5.84 -9.40 -11.37
N LEU A 63 -6.60 -10.28 -10.73
CA LEU A 63 -7.66 -9.90 -9.80
C LEU A 63 -7.08 -9.15 -8.58
N VAL A 64 -6.04 -9.71 -7.95
CA VAL A 64 -5.41 -9.12 -6.76
C VAL A 64 -4.67 -7.83 -7.11
N ASP A 65 -3.96 -7.78 -8.24
CA ASP A 65 -3.23 -6.59 -8.68
C ASP A 65 -4.16 -5.38 -8.85
N TYR A 66 -5.32 -5.57 -9.50
CA TYR A 66 -6.27 -4.49 -9.70
C TYR A 66 -6.99 -4.06 -8.42
N TYR A 67 -7.57 -5.02 -7.68
CA TYR A 67 -8.43 -4.69 -6.53
C TYR A 67 -7.65 -4.40 -5.24
N SER A 68 -6.58 -5.14 -4.97
CA SER A 68 -5.74 -4.91 -3.79
C SER A 68 -4.66 -3.87 -4.08
N GLY A 69 -3.90 -4.05 -5.16
CA GLY A 69 -2.75 -3.20 -5.49
C GLY A 69 -3.16 -1.83 -6.02
N GLY A 70 -4.15 -1.77 -6.92
CA GLY A 70 -4.61 -0.52 -7.53
C GLY A 70 -5.55 0.28 -6.64
N VAL A 71 -6.77 -0.21 -6.46
CA VAL A 71 -7.85 0.57 -5.82
C VAL A 71 -7.60 0.80 -4.33
N SER A 72 -7.20 -0.24 -3.60
CA SER A 72 -7.08 -0.17 -2.15
C SER A 72 -5.89 0.69 -1.70
N ILE A 73 -4.74 0.63 -2.39
CA ILE A 73 -3.58 1.47 -2.04
C ILE A 73 -3.83 2.95 -2.32
N LEU A 74 -4.52 3.28 -3.42
CA LEU A 74 -4.84 4.66 -3.76
C LEU A 74 -5.80 5.28 -2.73
N PHE A 75 -6.75 4.47 -2.24
CA PHE A 75 -7.62 4.88 -1.14
C PHE A 75 -6.84 5.12 0.15
N LEU A 76 -5.96 4.19 0.54
CA LEU A 76 -5.10 4.31 1.72
C LEU A 76 -4.21 5.57 1.66
N MET A 77 -3.53 5.79 0.54
CA MET A 77 -2.64 6.95 0.34
C MET A 77 -3.40 8.27 0.41
N THR A 78 -4.63 8.31 -0.12
CA THR A 78 -5.47 9.51 -0.04
C THR A 78 -5.87 9.81 1.41
N LEU A 79 -6.26 8.80 2.20
CA LEU A 79 -6.57 8.99 3.61
C LEU A 79 -5.35 9.38 4.44
N GLU A 80 -4.20 8.72 4.24
CA GLU A 80 -2.96 8.99 4.96
C GLU A 80 -2.46 10.41 4.71
N THR A 81 -2.46 10.85 3.44
CA THR A 81 -2.03 12.22 3.11
C THR A 81 -2.99 13.28 3.64
N VAL A 82 -4.30 13.04 3.63
CA VAL A 82 -5.27 13.95 4.26
C VAL A 82 -5.08 14.00 5.78
N ALA A 83 -4.87 12.84 6.42
CA ALA A 83 -4.61 12.75 7.86
C ALA A 83 -3.36 13.54 8.26
N VAL A 84 -2.23 13.35 7.57
CA VAL A 84 -0.99 14.06 7.88
C VAL A 84 -1.13 15.57 7.66
N MET A 85 -1.75 16.01 6.56
CA MET A 85 -1.78 17.44 6.23
C MET A 85 -2.82 18.23 7.03
N TRP A 86 -4.00 17.66 7.31
CA TRP A 86 -5.10 18.33 8.00
C TRP A 86 -5.24 17.96 9.49
N VAL A 87 -5.01 16.69 9.87
CA VAL A 87 -5.14 16.26 11.28
C VAL A 87 -3.87 16.56 12.06
N TYR A 88 -2.70 16.14 11.56
CA TYR A 88 -1.41 16.44 12.20
C TYR A 88 -0.98 17.90 11.95
N GLY A 89 -1.26 18.42 10.75
CA GLY A 89 -1.10 19.82 10.41
C GLY A 89 0.26 20.16 9.76
N LEU A 90 0.20 20.79 8.59
CA LEU A 90 1.38 21.15 7.79
C LEU A 90 2.46 21.95 8.53
N ARG A 91 2.08 22.81 9.49
CA ARG A 91 3.05 23.63 10.27
C ARG A 91 3.86 22.77 11.23
N GLN A 92 3.21 21.79 11.86
CA GLN A 92 3.85 20.85 12.77
C GLN A 92 4.82 19.97 11.99
N PHE A 93 4.38 19.43 10.86
CA PHE A 93 5.21 18.60 9.98
C PHE A 93 6.49 19.31 9.52
N ILE A 94 6.40 20.59 9.15
CA ILE A 94 7.59 21.39 8.77
C ILE A 94 8.53 21.59 9.96
N ARG A 95 8.00 21.74 11.17
CA ARG A 95 8.81 21.90 12.39
C ARG A 95 9.58 20.63 12.69
N ASP A 96 8.96 19.46 12.54
CA ASP A 96 9.62 18.18 12.78
C ASP A 96 10.73 17.92 11.75
N ILE A 97 10.50 18.27 10.48
CA ILE A 97 11.54 18.19 9.45
C ILE A 97 12.69 19.14 9.76
N HIS A 98 12.40 20.36 10.22
CA HIS A 98 13.45 21.29 10.64
C HIS A 98 14.24 20.73 11.84
N PHE A 99 13.58 20.06 12.79
CA PHE A 99 14.25 19.43 13.92
C PHE A 99 15.14 18.25 13.50
N MET A 100 14.72 17.44 12.53
CA MET A 100 15.48 16.28 12.05
C MET A 100 16.64 16.66 11.10
N LEU A 101 16.43 17.64 10.23
CA LEU A 101 17.35 17.96 9.14
C LEU A 101 18.14 19.27 9.36
N ASP A 102 17.84 20.00 10.44
CA ASP A 102 18.36 21.34 10.77
C ASP A 102 18.30 22.34 9.60
N ARG A 103 17.29 22.17 8.73
CA ARG A 103 17.13 22.95 7.51
C ARG A 103 15.68 23.32 7.28
N SER A 104 15.43 24.60 7.00
CA SER A 104 14.10 25.09 6.64
C SER A 104 13.69 24.62 5.24
N THR A 105 12.58 23.90 5.15
CA THR A 105 11.96 23.52 3.85
C THR A 105 11.41 24.75 3.15
N GLY A 106 11.73 24.94 1.87
CA GLY A 106 11.24 26.07 1.07
C GLY A 106 9.73 26.05 0.80
N PHE A 107 9.20 27.18 0.29
CA PHE A 107 7.77 27.35 0.00
C PHE A 107 7.21 26.31 -1.00
N PHE A 108 8.03 25.89 -1.97
CA PHE A 108 7.66 24.84 -2.94
C PHE A 108 7.27 23.52 -2.27
N TRP A 109 8.06 23.05 -1.30
CA TRP A 109 7.80 21.82 -0.57
C TRP A 109 6.51 21.90 0.25
N ARG A 110 6.28 23.06 0.87
CA ARG A 110 5.06 23.32 1.62
C ARG A 110 3.80 23.27 0.75
N LEU A 111 3.86 23.83 -0.47
CA LEU A 111 2.74 23.78 -1.41
C LEU A 111 2.54 22.36 -1.97
N CYS A 112 3.63 21.67 -2.27
CA CYS A 112 3.61 20.30 -2.77
C CYS A 112 2.90 19.36 -1.80
N TRP A 113 3.29 19.40 -0.52
CA TRP A 113 2.73 18.53 0.52
C TRP A 113 1.32 18.93 0.93
N GLY A 114 1.07 20.23 1.13
CA GLY A 114 -0.22 20.68 1.65
C GLY A 114 -1.37 20.66 0.64
N ILE A 115 -1.08 20.81 -0.66
CA ILE A 115 -2.13 21.04 -1.68
C ILE A 115 -1.95 20.10 -2.88
N ILE A 116 -0.76 20.04 -3.48
CA ILE A 116 -0.57 19.32 -4.75
C ILE A 116 -0.75 17.82 -4.56
N ASN A 117 -0.09 17.22 -3.57
CA ASN A 117 -0.14 15.79 -3.31
C ASN A 117 -1.56 15.27 -2.97
N PRO A 118 -2.31 15.86 -2.02
CA PRO A 118 -3.66 15.38 -1.71
C PRO A 118 -4.62 15.57 -2.89
N ILE A 119 -4.52 16.67 -3.65
CA ILE A 119 -5.37 16.89 -4.82
C ILE A 119 -5.03 15.89 -5.93
N PHE A 120 -3.75 15.67 -6.21
CA PHE A 120 -3.33 14.73 -7.25
C PHE A 120 -3.81 13.31 -6.95
N LEU A 121 -3.64 12.83 -5.72
CA LEU A 121 -4.13 11.51 -5.30
C LEU A 121 -5.66 11.42 -5.36
N ALA A 122 -6.38 12.46 -4.92
CA ALA A 122 -7.84 12.49 -5.00
C ALA A 122 -8.35 12.45 -6.45
N VAL A 123 -7.70 13.16 -7.39
CA VAL A 123 -8.05 13.15 -8.81
C VAL A 123 -7.85 11.76 -9.42
N VAL A 124 -6.70 11.13 -9.15
CA VAL A 124 -6.42 9.77 -9.66
C VAL A 124 -7.40 8.76 -9.08
N PHE A 125 -7.75 8.88 -7.80
CA PHE A 125 -8.76 8.02 -7.17
C PHE A 125 -10.12 8.16 -7.85
N VAL A 126 -10.63 9.39 -8.02
CA VAL A 126 -11.92 9.65 -8.68
C VAL A 126 -11.91 9.16 -10.13
N TYR A 127 -10.83 9.41 -10.87
CA TYR A 127 -10.67 8.92 -12.24
C TYR A 127 -10.69 7.38 -12.30
N GLY A 128 -10.01 6.72 -11.36
CA GLY A 128 -10.04 5.26 -11.22
C GLY A 128 -11.45 4.73 -10.93
N GLN A 129 -12.24 5.45 -10.12
CA GLN A 129 -13.62 5.06 -9.85
C GLN A 129 -14.54 5.16 -11.07
N ILE A 130 -14.37 6.19 -11.90
CA ILE A 130 -15.15 6.39 -13.13
C ILE A 130 -14.80 5.33 -14.18
N GLN A 131 -13.55 4.89 -14.22
CA GLN A 131 -13.04 3.87 -15.14
C GLN A 131 -13.33 2.42 -14.69
N HIS A 132 -14.01 2.21 -13.56
CA HIS A 132 -14.44 0.87 -13.12
C HIS A 132 -15.51 0.30 -14.07
N GLN A 133 -15.08 -0.19 -15.22
CA GLN A 133 -15.86 -1.15 -16.01
C GLN A 133 -15.39 -2.55 -15.66
N GLY A 134 -16.34 -3.48 -15.51
CA GLY A 134 -16.09 -4.82 -14.98
C GLY A 134 -14.83 -5.46 -15.56
N LEU A 135 -13.94 -5.92 -14.68
CA LEU A 135 -12.70 -6.57 -15.11
C LEU A 135 -13.02 -7.82 -15.93
N ALA A 136 -12.48 -7.86 -17.15
CA ALA A 136 -12.51 -9.03 -18.00
C ALA A 136 -11.06 -9.40 -18.34
N TYR A 137 -10.69 -10.66 -18.12
CA TYR A 137 -9.40 -11.19 -18.55
C TYR A 137 -9.62 -12.30 -19.58
N GLY A 138 -9.37 -11.98 -20.86
CA GLY A 138 -9.67 -12.88 -21.98
C GLY A 138 -11.18 -13.11 -22.13
N THR A 139 -11.62 -14.36 -22.04
CA THR A 139 -13.04 -14.77 -22.12
C THR A 139 -13.73 -14.88 -20.77
N TYR A 140 -13.02 -14.65 -19.65
CA TYR A 140 -13.55 -14.78 -18.30
C TYR A 140 -13.95 -13.41 -17.75
N VAL A 141 -15.25 -13.24 -17.46
CA VAL A 141 -15.80 -12.06 -16.81
C VAL A 141 -15.86 -12.33 -15.31
N TYR A 142 -15.24 -11.46 -14.51
CA TYR A 142 -15.29 -11.60 -13.07
C TYR A 142 -16.69 -11.28 -12.54
N ASP A 143 -17.14 -12.10 -11.59
CA ASP A 143 -18.44 -11.90 -10.95
C ASP A 143 -18.46 -10.59 -10.14
N SER A 144 -19.55 -9.83 -10.27
CA SER A 144 -19.68 -8.49 -9.67
C SER A 144 -19.74 -8.54 -8.14
N MET A 145 -20.17 -9.65 -7.56
CA MET A 145 -20.22 -9.83 -6.10
C MET A 145 -18.83 -10.10 -5.52
N ALA A 146 -18.04 -10.97 -6.16
CA ALA A 146 -16.68 -11.30 -5.72
C ALA A 146 -15.77 -10.05 -5.73
N THR A 147 -15.94 -9.20 -6.73
CA THR A 147 -15.19 -7.95 -6.89
C THR A 147 -15.60 -6.87 -5.90
N GLY A 148 -16.91 -6.75 -5.62
CA GLY A 148 -17.44 -5.91 -4.56
C GLY A 148 -16.93 -6.29 -3.16
N ILE A 149 -16.86 -7.59 -2.85
CA ILE A 149 -16.35 -8.05 -1.55
C ILE A 149 -14.87 -7.70 -1.39
N VAL A 150 -14.02 -7.99 -2.38
CA VAL A 150 -12.58 -7.73 -2.29
C VAL A 150 -12.30 -6.23 -2.13
N THR A 151 -13.02 -5.37 -2.85
CA THR A 151 -12.89 -3.92 -2.72
C THR A 151 -13.34 -3.40 -1.35
N CYS A 152 -14.48 -3.87 -0.84
CA CYS A 152 -14.95 -3.47 0.49
C CYS A 152 -14.01 -3.95 1.60
N VAL A 153 -13.48 -5.17 1.52
CA VAL A 153 -12.48 -5.67 2.48
C VAL A 153 -11.19 -4.85 2.40
N GLY A 154 -10.69 -4.57 1.20
CA GLY A 154 -9.50 -3.72 1.01
C GLY A 154 -9.66 -2.33 1.61
N MET A 155 -10.81 -1.68 1.40
CA MET A 155 -11.11 -0.35 1.95
C MET A 155 -11.30 -0.35 3.47
N THR A 156 -11.94 -1.38 4.04
CA THR A 156 -12.15 -1.47 5.50
C THR A 156 -10.85 -1.73 6.25
N VAL A 157 -9.95 -2.57 5.73
CA VAL A 157 -8.62 -2.78 6.30
C VAL A 157 -7.79 -1.49 6.22
N ALA A 158 -7.83 -0.78 5.09
CA ALA A 158 -7.15 0.49 4.92
C ALA A 158 -7.66 1.58 5.87
N ALA A 159 -8.98 1.68 6.06
CA ALA A 159 -9.57 2.62 7.00
C ALA A 159 -9.26 2.26 8.46
N GLY A 160 -9.34 0.98 8.83
CA GLY A 160 -9.08 0.50 10.19
C GLY A 160 -7.63 0.72 10.64
N GLY A 161 -6.66 0.49 9.76
CA GLY A 161 -5.25 0.78 10.04
C GLY A 161 -5.03 2.26 10.34
N ASN A 162 -5.48 3.14 9.45
CA ASN A 162 -5.33 4.60 9.62
C ASN A 162 -6.05 5.12 10.88
N LEU A 163 -7.23 4.59 11.20
CA LEU A 163 -7.97 4.99 12.40
C LEU A 163 -7.24 4.57 13.69
N CYS A 164 -6.64 3.39 13.71
CA CYS A 164 -5.83 2.93 14.84
C CYS A 164 -4.58 3.81 15.03
N TYR A 165 -3.89 4.18 13.94
CA TYR A 165 -2.76 5.11 14.00
C TYR A 165 -3.17 6.50 14.49
N ILE A 166 -4.31 7.05 14.03
CA ILE A 166 -4.80 8.36 14.48
C ILE A 166 -5.21 8.35 15.97
N LEU A 167 -5.66 7.21 16.51
CA LEU A 167 -5.98 7.06 17.94
C LEU A 167 -4.76 6.87 18.83
N GLU A 168 -3.62 6.45 18.27
CA GLU A 168 -2.34 6.26 19.00
C GLU A 168 -1.42 7.51 18.91
N MET A 169 -1.78 8.55 18.13
CA MET A 169 -1.08 9.86 18.05
C MET A 169 -1.61 10.87 19.07
#